data_AF-A0AAD0EAR5-F1
#
_entry.id   AF-A0AAD0EAR5-F1
#
_cell.length_a   1.000
_cell.length_b   1.000
_cell.length_c   1.000
_cell.angle_alpha   90.00
_cell.angle_beta   90.00
_cell.angle_gamma   90.00
#
_symmetry.space_group_name_H-M   'P 1'
#
loop_
_entity.id
_entity.type
_entity.pdbx_description
1 polymer ?
#
loop_
_entity_poly.entity_id
_entity_poly.type
_entity_poly.pdbx_seq_one_letter_code
_entity_poly.pdbx_strand_id
1 'polypeptide(L)'
;MRSGVLKRRTAATFVLNDAGVTMTEIADSKSIMGLLAEAGDAGLTGQELKRLTQMNDEEFTNESEKLWMRQRLTGIRENGCCGRGCGFMCVSYMELDQVWHLNEFQR
;
A
#
# COMPACT_ATOMS: atom_id res chain seq x y z
N MET A 1 27.31 -45.83 20.43
CA MET A 1 26.93 -45.55 19.03
C MET A 1 25.82 -44.49 19.05
N ARG A 2 26.02 -43.40 18.30
CA ARG A 2 25.21 -42.16 18.31
C ARG A 2 24.14 -42.21 17.20
N SER A 3 22.92 -41.74 17.47
CA SER A 3 21.97 -41.16 16.49
C SER A 3 20.87 -40.48 17.29
N GLY A 4 20.60 -39.18 17.24
CA GLY A 4 20.91 -38.18 16.21
C GLY A 4 19.66 -37.77 15.43
N VAL A 5 18.56 -37.43 16.12
CA VAL A 5 17.33 -36.93 15.47
C VAL A 5 17.51 -35.44 15.18
N LEU A 6 18.04 -35.11 13.99
CA LEU A 6 18.03 -33.74 13.47
C LEU A 6 16.60 -33.36 13.07
N LYS A 7 16.01 -32.43 13.84
CA LYS A 7 14.83 -31.66 13.45
C LYS A 7 15.13 -30.93 12.14
N ARG A 8 14.38 -31.25 11.09
CA ARG A 8 14.42 -30.53 9.80
C ARG A 8 13.96 -29.10 10.05
N ARG A 9 14.90 -28.16 10.06
CA ARG A 9 14.62 -26.74 9.91
C ARG A 9 14.34 -26.50 8.44
N THR A 10 13.10 -26.21 8.09
CA THR A 10 12.68 -25.76 6.77
C THR A 10 13.46 -24.48 6.45
N ALA A 11 14.40 -24.56 5.52
CA ALA A 11 15.12 -23.41 5.02
C ALA A 11 14.13 -22.52 4.24
N ALA A 12 13.90 -21.31 4.74
CA ALA A 12 13.28 -20.26 3.95
C ALA A 12 14.27 -19.89 2.84
N THR A 13 13.95 -20.26 1.61
CA THR A 13 14.71 -19.86 0.42
C THR A 13 14.54 -18.36 0.22
N PHE A 14 15.54 -17.57 0.62
CA PHE A 14 15.60 -16.14 0.39
C PHE A 14 16.20 -15.92 -1.01
N VAL A 15 15.38 -15.48 -1.96
CA VAL A 15 15.83 -15.10 -3.30
C VAL A 15 16.09 -13.60 -3.30
N LEU A 16 17.36 -13.21 -3.31
CA LEU A 16 17.80 -11.84 -3.57
C LEU A 16 17.86 -11.64 -5.08
N ASN A 17 17.09 -10.70 -5.63
CA ASN A 17 17.28 -10.20 -7.00
C ASN A 17 18.06 -8.87 -6.94
N ASP A 18 19.03 -8.72 -7.86
CA ASP A 18 19.99 -7.61 -8.03
C ASP A 18 19.39 -6.24 -8.41
N ALA A 19 18.12 -6.00 -8.08
CA ALA A 19 17.56 -4.66 -8.00
C ALA A 19 17.13 -4.49 -6.56
N GLY A 20 17.83 -3.66 -5.78
CA GLY A 20 17.60 -3.40 -4.35
C GLY A 20 16.25 -2.75 -4.02
N VAL A 21 15.17 -3.22 -4.61
CA VAL A 21 13.78 -2.98 -4.23
C VAL A 21 13.43 -4.11 -3.28
N THR A 22 13.32 -3.79 -2.00
CA THR A 22 13.10 -4.79 -0.96
C THR A 22 11.72 -5.44 -1.16
N MET A 23 11.62 -6.76 -1.05
CA MET A 23 10.34 -7.48 -1.15
C MET A 23 9.30 -6.98 -0.13
N THR A 24 9.73 -6.31 0.93
CA THR A 24 8.89 -5.62 1.92
C THR A 24 8.16 -4.43 1.30
N GLU A 25 8.84 -3.52 0.60
CA GLU A 25 8.22 -2.36 -0.05
C GLU A 25 7.14 -2.75 -1.07
N ILE A 26 7.32 -3.88 -1.77
CA ILE A 26 6.33 -4.38 -2.73
C ILE A 26 5.13 -5.01 -2.01
N ALA A 27 5.33 -5.59 -0.83
CA ALA A 27 4.24 -6.12 -0.01
C ALA A 27 3.38 -5.00 0.58
N ASP A 28 4.01 -3.88 0.91
CA ASP A 28 3.39 -2.79 1.67
C ASP A 28 2.43 -1.95 0.81
N SER A 29 2.87 -1.49 -0.37
CA SER A 29 1.98 -0.86 -1.36
C SER A 29 0.77 -1.75 -1.74
N LYS A 30 0.98 -3.08 -1.82
CA LYS A 30 -0.09 -4.03 -2.15
C LYS A 30 -1.11 -4.14 -1.03
N SER A 31 -0.70 -4.03 0.23
CA SER A 31 -1.61 -4.02 1.38
C SER A 31 -2.58 -2.84 1.33
N ILE A 32 -2.08 -1.62 1.07
CA ILE A 32 -2.92 -0.42 0.91
C ILE A 32 -3.91 -0.60 -0.24
N MET A 33 -3.43 -1.05 -1.41
CA MET A 33 -4.29 -1.28 -2.57
C MET A 33 -5.34 -2.37 -2.32
N GLY A 34 -4.98 -3.44 -1.60
CA GLY A 34 -5.88 -4.54 -1.26
C GLY A 34 -7.03 -4.08 -0.37
N LEU A 35 -6.73 -3.32 0.69
CA LEU A 35 -7.74 -2.76 1.58
C LEU A 35 -8.70 -1.80 0.86
N LEU A 36 -8.17 -0.95 -0.03
CA LEU A 36 -8.99 -0.06 -0.84
C LEU A 36 -9.85 -0.81 -1.86
N ALA A 37 -9.33 -1.89 -2.45
CA ALA A 37 -10.11 -2.74 -3.34
C ALA A 37 -11.24 -3.47 -2.61
N GLU A 38 -11.03 -3.89 -1.36
CA GLU A 38 -12.07 -4.50 -0.51
C GLU A 38 -13.14 -3.47 -0.10
N ALA A 39 -12.75 -2.21 0.15
CA ALA A 39 -13.66 -1.13 0.47
C ALA A 39 -14.49 -0.64 -0.74
N GLY A 40 -13.96 -0.78 -1.96
CA GLY A 40 -14.63 -0.38 -3.19
C GLY A 40 -15.03 1.10 -3.20
N ASP A 41 -16.27 1.38 -3.61
CA ASP A 41 -16.81 2.73 -3.71
C ASP A 41 -16.95 3.46 -2.37
N ALA A 42 -16.98 2.74 -1.24
CA ALA A 42 -17.01 3.37 0.07
C ALA A 42 -15.66 4.03 0.42
N GLY A 43 -14.56 3.50 -0.12
CA GLY A 43 -13.20 3.95 0.20
C GLY A 43 -12.82 3.75 1.66
N LEU A 44 -11.63 4.23 2.03
CA LEU A 44 -11.14 4.25 3.42
C LEU A 44 -10.40 5.53 3.69
N THR A 45 -10.45 6.02 4.92
CA THR A 45 -9.60 7.14 5.34
C THR A 45 -8.13 6.72 5.44
N GLY A 46 -7.21 7.67 5.29
CA GLY A 46 -5.78 7.43 5.53
C GLY A 46 -5.50 6.93 6.96
N GLN A 47 -6.26 7.40 7.96
CA GLN A 47 -6.18 6.90 9.34
C GLN A 47 -6.56 5.42 9.45
N GLU A 48 -7.65 5.01 8.80
CA GLU A 48 -8.09 3.61 8.78
C GLU A 48 -7.09 2.72 8.06
N LEU A 49 -6.58 3.15 6.90
CA LEU A 49 -5.56 2.43 6.14
C LEU A 49 -4.32 2.20 6.99
N LYS A 50 -3.79 3.24 7.62
CA LYS A 50 -2.61 3.14 8.50
C LYS A 50 -2.85 2.18 9.67
N ARG A 51 -4.02 2.24 10.30
CA ARG A 51 -4.40 1.32 11.39
C ARG A 51 -4.48 -0.14 10.91
N LEU A 52 -5.01 -0.36 9.72
CA LEU A 52 -5.22 -1.70 9.15
C LEU A 52 -3.93 -2.32 8.60
N THR A 53 -3.06 -1.52 7.99
CA THR A 53 -1.76 -2.00 7.49
C THR A 53 -0.72 -2.21 8.59
N GLN A 54 -0.94 -1.62 9.77
CA GLN A 54 0.01 -1.62 10.90
C GLN A 54 1.37 -1.01 10.56
N MET A 55 1.42 -0.18 9.51
CA MET A 55 2.62 0.55 9.12
C MET A 55 2.89 1.69 10.11
N ASN A 56 4.17 2.00 10.30
CA ASN A 56 4.53 3.24 10.98
C ASN A 56 4.29 4.47 10.07
N ASP A 57 4.41 5.66 10.65
CA ASP A 57 4.13 6.93 9.97
C ASP A 57 4.99 7.15 8.71
N GLU A 58 6.28 6.79 8.79
CA GLU A 58 7.23 6.96 7.70
C GLU A 58 6.96 5.96 6.57
N GLU A 59 6.77 4.69 6.91
CA GLU A 59 6.41 3.63 5.95
C GLU A 59 5.10 3.96 5.23
N PHE A 60 4.06 4.31 5.98
CA PHE A 60 2.75 4.62 5.42
C PHE A 60 2.80 5.83 4.49
N THR A 61 3.53 6.88 4.89
CA THR A 61 3.72 8.10 4.08
C THR A 61 4.44 7.77 2.78
N ASN A 62 5.56 7.06 2.86
CA ASN A 62 6.37 6.69 1.68
C ASN A 62 5.58 5.82 0.70
N GLU A 63 4.84 4.82 1.18
CA GLU A 63 4.07 3.93 0.31
C GLU A 63 2.83 4.63 -0.29
N SER A 64 2.14 5.46 0.50
CA SER A 64 1.03 6.27 0.00
C SER A 64 1.47 7.27 -1.05
N GLU A 65 2.64 7.90 -0.86
CA GLU A 65 3.26 8.80 -1.85
C GLU A 65 3.60 8.04 -3.15
N LYS A 66 4.21 6.85 -3.05
CA LYS A 66 4.50 6.02 -4.23
C LYS A 66 3.24 5.71 -5.02
N LEU A 67 2.16 5.32 -4.34
CA LEU A 67 0.87 5.02 -4.99
C LEU A 67 0.22 6.28 -5.58
N TRP A 68 0.32 7.41 -4.89
CA TRP A 68 -0.15 8.71 -5.34
C TRP A 68 0.55 9.16 -6.63
N MET A 69 1.88 9.16 -6.63
CA MET A 69 2.70 9.53 -7.78
C MET A 69 2.48 8.61 -8.99
N ARG A 70 2.12 7.34 -8.72
CA ARG A 70 1.73 6.36 -9.74
C ARG A 70 0.27 6.44 -10.15
N GLN A 71 -0.46 7.46 -9.70
CA GLN A 71 -1.85 7.70 -10.10
C GLN A 71 -2.80 6.59 -9.67
N ARG A 72 -2.45 5.84 -8.63
CA ARG A 72 -3.22 4.70 -8.10
C ARG A 72 -4.22 5.11 -7.03
N LEU A 73 -4.00 6.23 -6.36
CA LEU A 73 -4.90 6.77 -5.35
C LEU A 73 -5.66 7.97 -5.89
N THR A 74 -6.91 8.11 -5.43
CA THR A 74 -7.73 9.30 -5.66
C THR A 74 -8.38 9.72 -4.35
N GLY A 75 -8.50 11.03 -4.15
CA GLY A 75 -9.29 11.62 -3.07
C GLY A 75 -10.70 11.96 -3.51
N ILE A 76 -11.42 12.69 -2.66
CA ILE A 76 -12.85 12.99 -2.83
C ILE A 76 -13.08 13.98 -3.98
N ARG A 77 -13.95 13.61 -4.92
CA ARG A 77 -14.30 14.47 -6.08
C ARG A 77 -14.96 15.77 -5.68
N GLU A 78 -15.76 15.74 -4.63
CA GLU A 78 -16.49 16.90 -4.08
C GLU A 78 -15.54 17.99 -3.56
N ASN A 79 -14.33 17.62 -3.14
CA ASN A 79 -13.29 18.55 -2.70
C ASN A 79 -12.39 19.03 -3.86
N GLY A 80 -12.87 18.96 -5.11
CA GLY A 80 -12.15 19.43 -6.28
C GLY A 80 -11.14 18.42 -6.86
N CYS A 81 -11.07 17.20 -6.32
CA CYS A 81 -10.25 16.15 -6.93
C CYS A 81 -10.89 15.70 -8.27
N CYS A 82 -10.12 15.70 -9.35
CA CYS A 82 -10.66 15.30 -10.65
C CYS A 82 -10.98 13.80 -10.75
N GLY A 83 -10.61 13.00 -9.74
CA GLY A 83 -10.91 11.57 -9.66
C GLY A 83 -10.28 10.72 -10.76
N ARG A 84 -9.24 11.25 -11.44
CA ARG A 84 -8.51 10.59 -12.53
C ARG A 84 -7.11 10.11 -12.13
N GLY A 85 -6.77 10.21 -10.84
CA GLY A 85 -5.42 9.95 -10.34
C GLY A 85 -4.39 10.91 -10.92
N CYS A 86 -4.69 12.20 -11.10
CA CYS A 86 -3.79 13.10 -11.83
C CYS A 86 -2.41 13.34 -11.17
N GLY A 87 -2.17 12.86 -9.94
CA GLY A 87 -0.91 12.99 -9.20
C GLY A 87 -0.53 14.41 -8.77
N PHE A 88 -1.15 15.46 -9.33
CA PHE A 88 -0.73 16.85 -9.16
C PHE A 88 -1.73 17.74 -8.39
N MET A 89 -3.04 17.51 -8.48
CA MET A 89 -4.06 18.46 -7.99
C MET A 89 -5.20 17.81 -7.19
N CYS A 90 -4.96 16.67 -6.55
CA CYS A 90 -5.97 16.18 -5.63
C CYS A 90 -5.73 16.79 -4.27
N VAL A 91 -6.66 17.65 -3.87
CA VAL A 91 -6.56 18.47 -2.66
C VAL A 91 -6.53 17.61 -1.38
N SER A 92 -6.96 16.35 -1.47
CA SER A 92 -7.04 15.42 -0.33
C SER A 92 -5.81 14.51 -0.15
N TYR A 93 -4.73 14.70 -0.90
CA TYR A 93 -3.52 13.90 -0.74
C TYR A 93 -2.89 14.12 0.64
N MET A 94 -2.60 13.02 1.36
CA MET A 94 -2.03 13.01 2.72
C MET A 94 -2.90 13.63 3.82
N GLU A 95 -4.10 14.09 3.51
CA GLU A 95 -5.11 14.35 4.52
C GLU A 95 -5.66 13.00 5.00
N LEU A 96 -5.10 12.51 6.11
CA LEU A 96 -5.44 11.19 6.66
C LEU A 96 -6.91 11.06 7.05
N ASP A 97 -7.59 12.18 7.27
CA ASP A 97 -8.98 12.25 7.70
C ASP A 97 -9.95 12.18 6.50
N GLN A 98 -9.43 12.26 5.27
CA GLN A 98 -10.21 12.16 4.04
C GLN A 98 -10.30 10.73 3.56
N VAL A 99 -11.42 10.40 2.92
CA VAL A 99 -11.63 9.12 2.25
C VAL A 99 -10.81 9.06 0.95
N TRP A 100 -10.05 7.98 0.81
CA TRP A 100 -9.23 7.66 -0.34
C TRP A 100 -9.85 6.48 -1.08
N HIS A 101 -9.68 6.46 -2.40
CA HIS A 101 -10.13 5.39 -3.28
C HIS A 101 -8.99 4.88 -4.15
N LEU A 102 -9.15 3.65 -4.64
CA LEU A 102 -8.31 3.13 -5.70
C LEU A 102 -8.77 3.71 -7.05
N ASN A 103 -7.84 4.21 -7.85
CA ASN A 103 -8.15 4.71 -9.18
C ASN A 103 -8.40 3.55 -10.15
N GLU A 104 -9.67 3.28 -10.46
CA GLU A 104 -10.07 2.19 -11.35
C GLU A 104 -9.90 2.49 -12.86
N PHE A 105 -9.55 3.72 -13.23
CA PHE A 105 -9.43 4.17 -14.63
C PHE A 105 -8.22 3.61 -15.42
N GLN A 106 -7.63 2.49 -14.97
CA GLN A 106 -6.54 1.81 -15.69
C GLN A 106 -6.96 0.51 -16.40
N ARG A 107 -8.26 0.35 -16.71
CA ARG A 107 -8.72 -0.67 -17.66
C ARG A 107 -8.84 -0.11 -19.06
#